data_AF-A0A352WUH2-F1
#
_entry.id   AF-A0A352WUH2-F1
#
_cell.length_a   1.000
_cell.length_b   1.000
_cell.length_c   1.000
_cell.angle_alpha   90.00
_cell.angle_beta   90.00
_cell.angle_gamma   90.00
#
_symmetry.space_group_name_H-M   'P 1'
#
loop_
_entity.id
_entity.type
_entity.pdbx_description
1 polymer ?
#
loop_
_entity_poly.entity_id
_entity_poly.type
_entity_poly.pdbx_seq_one_letter_code
_entity_poly.pdbx_strand_id
1 'polypeptide(L)'
;MAKLRIRKSNHAMNRSLGGDIGINTLLAIFGAFMFLPMVYTVCQSLKPLDELWMFPPRFFVRNPTTRNFTQLFRLMGTSWVPFSRYIFNTAFISIVGT
;
A
#
# COMPACT_ATOMS: atom_id res chain seq x y z
N MET A 1 48.95 30.39 -22.85
CA MET A 1 47.67 29.89 -22.29
C MET A 1 47.46 28.46 -22.74
N ALA A 2 47.54 27.48 -21.83
CA ALA A 2 47.38 26.07 -22.15
C ALA A 2 45.89 25.67 -22.07
N LYS A 3 45.34 25.17 -23.17
CA LYS A 3 43.93 24.77 -23.27
C LYS A 3 43.77 23.36 -22.68
N LEU A 4 43.29 23.27 -21.45
CA LEU A 4 42.96 22.00 -20.80
C LEU A 4 41.84 21.31 -21.57
N ARG A 5 42.17 20.22 -22.28
CA ARG A 5 41.22 19.37 -23.00
C ARG A 5 40.61 18.39 -22.01
N ILE A 6 39.44 18.73 -21.46
CA ILE A 6 38.67 17.83 -20.60
C ILE A 6 38.18 16.66 -21.46
N ARG A 7 38.78 15.48 -21.27
CA ARG A 7 38.31 14.23 -21.87
C ARG A 7 37.01 13.85 -21.16
N LYS A 8 35.87 14.15 -21.76
CA LYS A 8 34.56 13.68 -21.30
C LYS A 8 34.56 12.15 -21.36
N SER A 9 34.81 11.48 -20.23
CA SER A 9 34.68 10.03 -20.13
C SER A 9 33.20 9.71 -20.17
N ASN A 10 32.66 9.50 -21.37
CA ASN A 10 31.38 8.84 -21.54
C ASN A 10 31.60 7.38 -21.17
N HIS A 11 31.59 7.08 -19.88
CA HIS A 11 31.49 5.70 -19.41
C HIS A 11 30.08 5.26 -19.74
N ALA A 12 29.90 4.75 -20.96
CA ALA A 12 28.65 4.15 -21.39
C ALA A 12 28.38 2.99 -20.43
N MET A 13 27.43 3.18 -19.53
CA MET A 13 26.99 2.16 -18.60
C MET A 13 26.64 0.94 -19.43
N ASN A 14 27.37 -0.16 -19.26
CA ASN A 14 27.18 -1.41 -20.00
C ASN A 14 25.91 -2.09 -19.49
N ARG A 15 24.76 -1.44 -19.72
CA ARG A 15 23.44 -1.93 -19.39
C ARG A 15 23.05 -2.89 -20.50
N SER A 16 22.95 -4.16 -20.15
CA SER A 16 22.45 -5.16 -21.09
C SER A 16 20.93 -5.02 -21.12
N LEU A 17 20.36 -4.74 -22.29
CA LEU A 17 18.90 -4.65 -22.47
C LEU A 17 18.19 -5.90 -21.95
N GLY A 18 18.81 -7.08 -22.12
CA GLY A 18 18.29 -8.35 -21.58
C GLY A 18 18.39 -8.44 -20.06
N GLY A 19 19.44 -7.88 -19.46
CA GLY A 19 19.59 -7.80 -18.01
C GLY A 19 18.55 -6.87 -17.37
N ASP A 20 18.35 -5.70 -17.96
CA ASP A 20 17.36 -4.72 -17.50
C ASP A 20 15.93 -5.29 -17.58
N ILE A 21 15.58 -5.97 -18.67
CA ILE A 21 14.27 -6.65 -18.81
C ILE A 21 14.12 -7.75 -17.76
N GLY A 22 15.13 -8.61 -17.58
CA GLY A 22 15.09 -9.69 -16.61
C GLY A 22 14.90 -9.20 -15.18
N ILE A 23 15.66 -8.17 -14.77
CA ILE A 23 15.55 -7.56 -13.45
C ILE A 23 14.17 -6.91 -13.27
N ASN A 24 13.68 -6.16 -14.26
CA ASN A 24 12.38 -5.50 -14.18
C ASN A 24 11.22 -6.51 -14.10
N THR A 25 11.26 -7.59 -14.87
CA THR A 25 10.27 -8.67 -14.78
C THR A 25 10.29 -9.34 -13.41
N LEU A 26 11.47 -9.63 -12.87
CA LEU A 26 11.60 -10.21 -11.54
C LEU A 26 11.04 -9.26 -10.46
N LEU A 27 11.40 -7.98 -10.50
CA LEU A 27 10.87 -6.97 -9.58
C LEU A 27 9.34 -6.86 -9.69
N ALA A 28 8.80 -6.90 -10.90
CA ALA A 28 7.34 -6.84 -11.12
C ALA A 28 6.62 -8.04 -10.49
N ILE A 29 7.17 -9.25 -10.60
CA ILE A 29 6.59 -10.46 -9.98
C ILE A 29 6.61 -10.34 -8.45
N PHE A 30 7.75 -9.97 -7.86
CA PHE A 30 7.85 -9.79 -6.41
C PHE A 30 6.95 -8.65 -5.91
N GLY A 31 6.89 -7.54 -6.64
CA GLY A 31 5.99 -6.44 -6.34
C GLY A 31 4.53 -6.86 -6.37
N ALA A 32 4.10 -7.62 -7.38
CA ALA A 32 2.75 -8.15 -7.48
C ALA A 32 2.42 -9.11 -6.32
N PHE A 33 3.38 -9.95 -5.93
CA PHE A 33 3.22 -10.84 -4.78
C PHE A 33 3.08 -10.07 -3.46
N MET A 34 3.92 -9.05 -3.23
CA MET A 34 3.81 -8.16 -2.07
C MET A 34 2.53 -7.32 -2.05
N PHE A 35 1.89 -7.13 -3.21
CA PHE A 35 0.62 -6.41 -3.31
C PHE A 35 -0.60 -7.28 -2.92
N LEU A 36 -0.48 -8.61 -2.93
CA LEU A 36 -1.54 -9.53 -2.51
C LEU A 36 -2.15 -9.20 -1.12
N PRO A 37 -1.38 -8.94 -0.04
CA PRO A 37 -1.96 -8.56 1.24
C PRO A 37 -2.80 -7.28 1.16
N MET A 38 -2.43 -6.30 0.33
CA MET A 38 -3.22 -5.09 0.14
C MET A 38 -4.57 -5.40 -0.50
N VAL A 39 -4.58 -6.23 -1.55
CA VAL A 39 -5.82 -6.71 -2.19
C VAL A 39 -6.69 -7.47 -1.19
N TYR A 40 -6.07 -8.36 -0.40
CA TYR A 40 -6.75 -9.12 0.64
C TYR A 40 -7.44 -8.21 1.66
N THR A 41 -6.76 -7.16 2.15
CA THR A 41 -7.34 -6.20 3.10
C THR A 41 -8.54 -5.47 2.52
N VAL A 42 -8.47 -5.07 1.25
CA VAL A 42 -9.62 -4.43 0.56
C VAL A 42 -10.79 -5.39 0.46
N CYS A 43 -10.56 -6.63 -0.01
CA CYS A 43 -11.60 -7.65 -0.07
C CYS A 43 -12.20 -7.96 1.31
N GLN A 44 -11.37 -8.03 2.35
CA GLN A 44 -11.78 -8.30 3.72
C GLN A 44 -12.68 -7.19 4.28
N SER A 45 -12.40 -5.92 3.97
CA SER A 45 -13.19 -4.78 4.45
C SER A 45 -14.65 -4.81 3.96
N LEU A 46 -14.89 -5.46 2.82
CA LEU A 46 -16.22 -5.61 2.22
C LEU A 46 -16.95 -6.88 2.69
N LYS A 47 -16.31 -7.78 3.45
CA LYS A 47 -16.94 -9.02 3.90
C LYS A 47 -17.93 -8.77 5.04
N PRO A 48 -19.11 -9.39 5.04
CA PRO A 48 -20.02 -9.35 6.17
C PRO A 48 -19.42 -10.09 7.37
N LEU A 49 -19.84 -9.74 8.58
CA LEU A 49 -19.37 -10.37 9.82
C LEU A 49 -19.46 -11.90 9.76
N ASP A 50 -20.54 -12.44 9.19
CA ASP A 50 -20.76 -13.89 9.08
C ASP A 50 -19.71 -14.59 8.18
N GLU A 51 -19.16 -13.90 7.18
CA GLU A 51 -18.11 -14.44 6.30
C GLU A 51 -16.72 -14.36 6.96
N LEU A 52 -16.51 -13.43 7.89
CA LEU A 52 -15.24 -13.29 8.62
C LEU A 52 -14.99 -14.46 9.58
N TRP A 53 -16.07 -15.05 10.13
CA TRP A 53 -16.00 -16.17 11.08
C TRP A 53 -16.17 -17.55 10.43
N MET A 54 -16.31 -17.59 9.10
CA MET A 54 -16.48 -18.84 8.35
C MET A 54 -15.13 -19.52 8.10
N PHE A 55 -15.03 -20.81 8.43
CA PHE A 55 -13.90 -21.66 8.06
C PHE A 55 -14.25 -22.60 6.89
N PRO A 56 -13.37 -22.76 5.88
CA PRO A 56 -12.06 -22.12 5.72
C PRO A 56 -12.15 -20.65 5.25
N PRO A 57 -11.22 -19.77 5.67
CA PRO A 57 -11.21 -18.38 5.26
C PRO A 57 -10.92 -18.26 3.76
N ARG A 58 -11.73 -17.47 3.07
CA ARG A 58 -11.65 -17.28 1.62
C ARG A 58 -10.86 -16.01 1.30
N PHE A 59 -10.14 -15.99 0.19
CA PHE A 59 -9.38 -14.79 -0.21
C PHE A 59 -10.32 -13.68 -0.73
N PHE A 60 -11.26 -14.03 -1.60
CA PHE A 60 -12.22 -13.09 -2.20
C PHE A 60 -13.55 -13.06 -1.43
N VAL A 61 -14.19 -11.89 -1.43
CA VAL A 61 -15.52 -11.68 -0.83
C VAL A 61 -16.62 -12.33 -1.68
N ARG A 62 -17.56 -13.02 -1.05
CA ARG A 62 -18.72 -13.60 -1.75
C ARG A 62 -19.93 -12.68 -1.77
N ASN A 63 -20.20 -12.02 -0.65
CA ASN A 63 -21.37 -11.14 -0.49
C ASN A 63 -20.91 -9.74 -0.06
N PRO A 64 -20.44 -8.88 -0.98
CA PRO A 64 -19.90 -7.58 -0.62
C PRO A 64 -20.96 -6.71 0.05
N THR A 65 -20.62 -6.14 1.21
CA THR A 65 -21.50 -5.29 1.99
C THR A 65 -20.79 -4.05 2.49
N THR A 66 -21.50 -2.92 2.50
CA THR A 66 -21.02 -1.65 3.09
C THR A 66 -21.59 -1.42 4.50
N ARG A 67 -22.41 -2.35 5.01
CA ARG A 67 -23.07 -2.20 6.32
C ARG A 67 -22.06 -2.05 7.46
N ASN A 68 -20.93 -2.76 7.41
CA ASN A 68 -19.86 -2.67 8.42
C ASN A 68 -19.34 -1.23 8.58
N PHE A 69 -19.16 -0.49 7.47
CA PHE A 69 -18.71 0.90 7.53
C PHE A 69 -19.77 1.80 8.19
N THR A 70 -21.04 1.67 7.79
CA THR A 70 -22.11 2.48 8.40
C THR A 70 -22.26 2.20 9.90
N GLN A 71 -22.10 0.95 10.32
CA GLN A 71 -22.09 0.56 11.74
C GLN A 71 -20.90 1.15 12.48
N LEU A 72 -19.71 1.11 11.88
CA LEU A 72 -18.49 1.70 12.44
C LEU A 72 -18.66 3.22 12.66
N PHE A 73 -19.17 3.96 11.66
CA PHE A 73 -19.40 5.41 11.81
C PHE A 73 -20.40 5.75 12.91
N ARG A 74 -21.46 4.96 13.07
CA ARG A 74 -22.41 5.11 14.18
C ARG A 74 -21.73 4.87 15.53
N LEU A 75 -20.95 3.79 15.65
CA LEU A 75 -20.20 3.47 16.88
C LEU A 75 -19.20 4.56 17.26
N MET A 76 -18.50 5.10 16.27
CA MET A 76 -17.55 6.19 16.48
C MET A 76 -18.23 7.49 16.94
N GLY A 77 -19.50 7.71 16.56
CA GLY A 77 -20.30 8.85 17.01
C GLY A 77 -20.83 8.71 18.44
N THR A 78 -21.04 7.48 18.93
CA THR A 78 -21.50 7.19 20.30
C THR A 78 -20.36 6.95 21.29
N SER A 79 -19.11 6.98 20.82
CA SER A 79 -17.93 6.75 21.65
C SER A 79 -17.69 7.91 22.62
N TRP A 80 -17.24 7.60 23.84
CA TRP A 80 -16.99 8.61 24.90
C TRP A 80 -15.98 9.69 24.47
N VAL A 81 -14.96 9.29 23.71
CA VAL A 81 -14.01 10.21 23.08
C VAL A 81 -14.31 10.27 21.59
N PRO A 82 -14.52 11.47 21.01
CA PRO A 82 -14.82 11.60 19.60
C PRO A 82 -13.64 11.14 18.74
N PHE A 83 -13.91 10.31 17.73
CA PHE A 83 -12.90 9.72 16.85
C PHE A 83 -12.01 10.77 16.14
N SER A 84 -12.56 11.96 15.86
CA SER A 84 -11.81 13.07 15.26
C SER A 84 -10.60 13.52 16.09
N ARG A 85 -10.61 13.34 17.42
CA ARG A 85 -9.44 13.61 18.27
C ARG A 85 -8.26 12.72 17.92
N TYR A 86 -8.50 11.44 17.65
CA TYR A 86 -7.43 10.50 17.28
C TYR A 86 -6.85 10.83 15.92
N ILE A 87 -7.69 11.18 14.94
CA ILE A 87 -7.23 11.64 13.62
C ILE A 87 -6.39 12.90 13.77
N PHE A 88 -6.89 13.91 14.49
CA PHE A 88 -6.18 15.17 14.66
C PHE A 88 -4.84 14.97 15.36
N ASN A 89 -4.80 14.25 16.49
CA ASN A 89 -3.57 14.02 17.23
C ASN A 89 -2.53 13.27 16.38
N THR A 90 -2.95 12.24 15.63
CA THR A 90 -2.06 11.48 14.76
C THR A 90 -1.49 12.37 13.66
N ALA A 91 -2.36 13.09 12.94
CA ALA A 91 -1.93 13.99 11.87
C ALA A 91 -1.01 15.09 12.39
N PHE A 92 -1.37 15.71 13.51
CA PHE A 92 -0.59 16.78 14.14
C PHE A 92 0.81 16.28 14.53
N ILE A 93 0.90 15.15 15.25
CA ILE A 93 2.18 14.61 15.68
C ILE A 93 3.02 14.14 14.48
N SER A 94 2.43 13.52 13.46
CA SER A 94 3.16 13.11 12.25
C SER A 94 3.70 14.30 11.46
N ILE A 95 2.94 15.41 11.36
CA ILE A 95 3.36 16.60 10.60
C ILE A 95 4.38 17.43 11.39
N VAL A 96 4.16 17.62 12.68
CA VAL A 96 5.03 18.48 13.52
C VAL A 96 6.26 17.72 14.00
N GLY A 97 6.16 16.40 14.18
CA GLY A 97 7.23 15.54 14.67
C GLY A 97 8.17 14.97 13.61
N THR A 98 7.85 15.12 12.32
CA THR A 98 8.73 14.74 11.19
C THR A 98 9.47 15.97 10.68
#